data_AF-A0A7Y8THM9-F1
#
_entry.id   AF-A0A7Y8THM9-F1
#
_cell.length_a   1.000
_cell.length_b   1.000
_cell.length_c   1.000
_cell.angle_alpha   90.00
_cell.angle_beta   90.00
_cell.angle_gamma   90.00
#
_symmetry.space_group_name_H-M   'P 1'
#
loop_
_entity.id
_entity.type
_entity.pdbx_description
1 polymer ?
#
loop_
_entity_poly.entity_id
_entity_poly.type
_entity_poly.pdbx_seq_one_letter_code
_entity_poly.pdbx_strand_id
1 'polypeptide(L)' 'MHNIKSDRGGHAHRDIFQVLIPISGNFLVSLSDGLETKTFRMYAVTIPRMTFTTMTEFYKNAECKVLANTHYNIS' A
#
# COMPACT_ATOMS: atom_id res chain seq x y z
N MET A 1 9.33 -12.46 0.07
CA MET A 1 8.00 -13.10 0.06
C MET A 1 7.38 -12.85 1.43
N HIS A 2 6.46 -11.89 1.54
CA HIS A 2 5.79 -11.58 2.80
C HIS A 2 4.44 -12.31 2.80
N ASN A 3 4.23 -13.20 3.78
CA ASN A 3 2.97 -13.91 3.97
C ASN A 3 2.05 -13.03 4.83
N ILE A 4 1.12 -12.29 4.21
CA ILE A 4 0.36 -11.20 4.88
C ILE A 4 -0.94 -11.76 5.48
N LYS A 5 -1.12 -11.62 6.80
CA LYS A 5 -2.31 -12.06 7.56
C LYS A 5 -2.96 -10.98 8.44
N SER A 6 -2.57 -9.70 8.36
CA SER A 6 -3.20 -8.62 9.15
C SER A 6 -3.29 -7.30 8.38
N ASP A 7 -4.21 -6.43 8.82
CA ASP A 7 -4.30 -5.04 8.37
C ASP A 7 -2.94 -4.35 8.50
N ARG A 8 -2.55 -3.61 7.46
CA ARG A 8 -1.32 -2.79 7.45
C ARG A 8 -1.66 -1.37 7.01
N GLY A 9 -1.25 -0.40 7.82
CA GLY A 9 -1.46 1.04 7.61
C GLY A 9 -1.09 1.82 8.88
N GLY A 10 -1.02 3.16 8.79
CA GLY A 10 -0.80 4.04 9.95
C GLY A 10 0.48 4.89 9.93
N HIS A 11 1.30 4.83 8.86
CA HIS A 11 2.50 5.66 8.73
C HIS A 11 2.58 6.30 7.35
N ALA A 12 2.73 7.62 7.30
CA ALA A 12 3.09 8.36 6.09
C ALA A 12 4.59 8.72 6.16
N HIS A 13 5.36 8.30 5.17
CA HIS A 13 6.77 8.67 5.08
C HIS A 13 6.92 9.99 4.32
N ARG A 14 7.68 10.94 4.88
CA ARG A 14 7.83 12.30 4.32
C ARG A 14 8.49 12.33 2.94
N ASP A 15 9.39 11.41 2.63
CA ASP A 15 10.24 11.51 1.43
C ASP A 15 10.09 10.38 0.38
N ILE A 16 9.16 9.45 0.60
CA ILE A 16 9.07 8.22 -0.21
C ILE A 16 7.95 8.32 -1.25
N PHE A 17 8.29 8.00 -2.50
CA PHE A 17 7.33 7.68 -3.56
C PHE A 17 7.31 6.17 -3.75
N GLN A 18 6.11 5.58 -3.79
CA GLN A 18 5.95 4.13 -3.93
C GLN A 18 5.01 3.77 -5.07
N VAL A 19 5.14 2.55 -5.56
CA VAL A 19 4.19 1.92 -6.46
C VAL A 19 3.78 0.59 -5.85
N LEU A 20 2.48 0.44 -5.58
CA LEU A 20 1.89 -0.81 -5.14
C LEU A 20 1.35 -1.55 -6.35
N ILE A 21 1.79 -2.80 -6.51
CA ILE A 21 1.44 -3.67 -7.62
C ILE A 21 0.79 -4.94 -7.04
N PRO A 22 -0.54 -5.11 -7.19
CA PRO A 22 -1.20 -6.37 -6.88
C PRO A 22 -0.72 -7.47 -7.83
N ILE A 23 -0.44 -8.66 -7.30
CA ILE A 23 0.04 -9.81 -8.09
C ILE A 23 -1.03 -10.90 -8.18
N SER A 24 -1.65 -11.23 -7.04
CA SER A 24 -2.68 -12.28 -6.97
C SER A 24 -3.63 -12.04 -5.81
N GLY A 25 -4.74 -12.80 -5.81
CA GLY A 25 -5.78 -12.73 -4.79
C GLY A 25 -6.63 -11.48 -4.91
N ASN A 26 -7.12 -10.96 -3.78
CA ASN A 26 -8.03 -9.81 -3.79
C ASN A 26 -7.91 -9.07 -2.44
N PHE A 27 -7.90 -7.73 -2.50
CA PHE A 27 -7.83 -6.82 -1.36
C PHE A 27 -8.20 -5.40 -1.82
N LEU A 28 -8.58 -4.56 -0.87
CA LEU A 28 -8.77 -3.12 -1.09
C LEU A 28 -7.49 -2.35 -0.78
N VAL A 29 -7.26 -1.29 -1.54
CA VAL A 29 -6.23 -0.29 -1.29
C VAL A 29 -6.89 1.07 -1.19
N SER A 30 -6.76 1.69 -0.03
CA SER A 30 -7.23 3.06 0.21
C SER A 30 -6.05 4.00 0.31
N LEU A 31 -6.07 5.06 -0.49
CA LEU A 31 -5.08 6.15 -0.47
C LEU A 31 -5.74 7.42 0.04
N SER A 32 -5.13 8.07 1.02
CA SER A 32 -5.58 9.37 1.53
C SER A 32 -4.46 10.38 1.64
N ASP A 33 -4.69 11.60 1.16
CA ASP A 33 -3.81 12.76 1.33
C ASP A 33 -4.17 13.61 2.57
N GLY A 34 -5.12 13.14 3.38
CA GLY A 34 -5.68 13.86 4.53
C GLY A 34 -6.90 14.73 4.20
N LEU A 35 -7.22 14.95 2.92
CA LEU A 35 -8.42 15.68 2.48
C LEU A 35 -9.39 14.75 1.76
N GLU A 36 -8.89 13.93 0.84
CA GLU A 36 -9.66 12.95 0.10
C GLU A 36 -9.18 11.54 0.42
N THR A 37 -10.06 10.57 0.17
CA THR A 37 -9.70 9.14 0.18
C THR A 37 -10.24 8.48 -1.07
N LYS A 38 -9.38 7.73 -1.76
CA LYS A 38 -9.77 6.92 -2.92
C LYS A 38 -9.46 5.46 -2.65
N THR A 39 -10.46 4.62 -2.88
CA THR A 39 -10.37 3.17 -2.63
C THR A 39 -10.46 2.41 -3.93
N PHE A 40 -9.52 1.50 -4.14
CA PHE A 40 -9.41 0.68 -5.33
C PHE A 40 -9.37 -0.79 -4.92
N ARG A 41 -10.07 -1.64 -5.67
CA ARG A 41 -9.94 -3.09 -5.52
C ARG A 41 -8.95 -3.61 -6.55
N MET A 42 -7.86 -4.22 -6.07
CA MET A 42 -6.86 -4.90 -6.89
C MET A 42 -6.36 -4.04 -8.09
N TYR A 43 -6.01 -2.77 -7.83
CA TYR A 43 -5.47 -1.87 -8.84
C TYR A 43 -4.04 -1.47 -8.51
N ALA A 44 -3.20 -1.32 -9.53
CA ALA A 44 -1.85 -0.80 -9.35
C ALA A 44 -1.94 0.71 -9.08
N VAL A 45 -1.38 1.15 -7.95
CA VAL A 45 -1.48 2.56 -7.53
C VAL A 45 -0.10 3.15 -7.27
N THR A 46 0.09 4.38 -7.74
CA THR A 46 1.17 5.23 -7.29
C THR A 46 0.79 5.83 -5.95
N ILE A 47 1.71 5.80 -5.01
CA ILE A 47 1.57 6.37 -3.67
C ILE A 47 2.55 7.54 -3.59
N PRO A 48 2.07 8.78 -3.83
CA PRO A 48 2.87 9.97 -3.67
C PRO A 48 3.33 10.14 -2.21
N ARG A 49 4.29 11.06 -2.02
CA ARG A 49 4.70 11.49 -0.68
C ARG A 49 3.48 11.95 0.12
N MET A 50 3.56 11.80 1.44
CA MET A 50 2.50 12.25 2.36
C MET A 50 1.12 11.62 2.10
N THR A 51 1.07 10.50 1.37
CA THR A 51 -0.17 9.73 1.15
C THR A 51 -0.24 8.56 2.12
N PHE A 52 -1.27 8.54 2.96
CA PHE A 52 -1.60 7.41 3.81
C PHE A 52 -2.15 6.28 2.96
N THR A 53 -1.57 5.09 3.12
CA THR A 53 -2.01 3.86 2.44
C THR A 53 -2.51 2.86 3.45
N THR A 54 -3.72 2.35 3.23
CA THR A 54 -4.30 1.26 4.02
C THR A 54 -4.71 0.14 3.09
N MET A 55 -4.40 -1.10 3.46
CA MET A 55 -4.84 -2.29 2.73
C MET A 55 -5.74 -3.15 3.63
N THR A 56 -6.90 -3.55 3.12
CA THR A 56 -7.91 -4.31 3.88
C THR A 56 -8.55 -5.41 3.03
N GLU A 57 -9.38 -6.25 3.66
CA GLU A 57 -10.16 -7.31 3.00
C GLU A 57 -9.31 -8.29 2.19
N PHE A 58 -8.19 -8.71 2.76
CA PHE A 58 -7.31 -9.70 2.14
C PHE A 58 -7.97 -11.08 2.05
N TYR A 59 -8.08 -11.60 0.83
CA TYR A 59 -8.41 -12.99 0.60
C TYR A 59 -7.18 -13.89 0.75
N LYS A 60 -7.40 -15.20 0.95
CA LYS A 60 -6.40 -16.18 1.40
C LYS A 60 -5.14 -16.31 0.51
N ASN A 61 -5.17 -15.82 -0.72
CA ASN A 61 -4.10 -15.86 -1.73
C ASN A 61 -3.66 -14.47 -2.22
N ALA A 62 -3.91 -13.43 -1.43
CA ALA A 62 -3.54 -12.06 -1.76
C ALA A 62 -2.02 -11.84 -1.67
N GLU A 63 -1.42 -11.41 -2.78
CA GLU A 63 -0.01 -11.03 -2.87
C GLU A 63 0.11 -9.67 -3.57
N CYS A 64 1.00 -8.82 -3.05
CA CYS A 64 1.38 -7.55 -3.69
C CYS A 64 2.88 -7.29 -3.55
N LYS A 65 3.44 -6.51 -4.48
CA LYS A 65 4.77 -5.91 -4.36
C LYS A 65 4.65 -4.41 -4.19
N VAL A 66 5.54 -3.84 -3.39
CA VAL A 66 5.70 -2.39 -3.26
C VAL A 66 7.11 -2.05 -3.69
N LEU A 67 7.23 -1.21 -4.72
CA LEU A 67 8.50 -0.61 -5.14
C LEU A 67 8.58 0.77 -4.50
N ALA A 68 9.74 1.12 -3.95
CA ALA A 68 10.00 2.43 -3.37
C ALA A 68 11.21 3.05 -4.05
N ASN A 69 11.20 4.37 -4.23
CA ASN A 69 12.32 5.11 -4.82
C ASN A 69 13.45 5.42 -3.82
N THR A 70 13.32 4.97 -2.57
CA THR A 70 14.31 5.13 -1.51
C THR A 70 14.55 3.79 -0.84
N HIS A 71 15.76 3.62 -0.28
CA HIS A 71 16.05 2.48 0.56
C HIS A 71 15.28 2.59 1.88
N TYR A 72 14.75 1.46 2.32
CA TYR A 72 14.15 1.35 3.64
C TYR A 72 15.20 1.69 4.71
N ASN A 73 14.91 2.69 5.55
CA ASN A 73 15.74 3.05 6.69
C ASN A 73 14.88 2.94 7.96
N ILE A 74 15.30 2.08 8.88
CA ILE A 74 14.64 1.82 10.17
C ILE A 74 15.31 2.61 11.32
N SER A 75 16.38 3.36 11.02
CA SER A 75 17.16 4.10 12.02
C SER A 75 16.38 5.25 12.64
#